data_AF-A0A538FG12-F1
#
_entry.id   AF-A0A538FG12-F1
#
_cell.length_a   1.000
_cell.length_b   1.000
_cell.length_c   1.000
_cell.angle_alpha   90.00
_cell.angle_beta   90.00
_cell.angle_gamma   90.00
#
_symmetry.space_group_name_H-M   'P 1'
#
loop_
_entity.id
_entity.type
_entity.pdbx_description
1 polymer ?
#
loop_
_entity_poly.entity_id
_entity_poly.type
_entity_poly.pdbx_seq_one_letter_code
_entity_poly.pdbx_strand_id
1 'polypeptide(L)'
;MFNGRLLTDAGNSSSLYVDVNGGNKPALRKLLGQSDNQYFAVGSGTQYLRWSHGVPTVVAEANLVAGDIVSVQVRAVHGASLAQIEATAAARVSDRGPTRGRAGKPLWLFVGTLNTPAAGGKLTIHVQSGNWLALRKMLGQPLDESFSYGNRTIFILWRSGVPTVISPSQLKVGDRISIRIRAPRWYTLQQAEQVPATHIGDHEPHAPA
;
A
#
# COMPACT_ATOMS: atom_id res chain seq x y z
N MET A 1 -1.68 12.76 -4.11
CA MET A 1 -1.43 12.05 -2.84
C MET A 1 -0.34 12.82 -2.13
N PHE A 2 -0.61 13.23 -0.90
CA PHE A 2 0.33 13.89 0.00
C PHE A 2 0.73 12.91 1.10
N ASN A 3 1.97 12.96 1.54
CA ASN A 3 2.49 12.14 2.63
C ASN A 3 3.12 13.05 3.67
N GLY A 4 2.82 12.82 4.93
CA GLY A 4 3.26 13.70 6.00
C GLY A 4 3.10 13.08 7.37
N ARG A 5 3.15 13.93 8.38
CA ARG A 5 2.80 13.60 9.76
C ARG A 5 1.59 14.40 10.19
N LEU A 6 0.65 13.75 10.85
CA LEU A 6 -0.49 14.44 11.43
C LEU A 6 0.02 15.32 12.59
N LEU A 7 -0.35 16.60 12.61
CA LEU A 7 0.13 17.55 13.60
C LEU A 7 -0.75 17.61 14.86
N THR A 8 -2.02 17.26 14.72
CA THR A 8 -3.02 17.27 15.79
C THR A 8 -3.90 16.04 15.67
N ASP A 9 -4.46 15.56 16.78
CA ASP A 9 -5.45 14.49 16.71
C ASP A 9 -6.60 14.93 15.80
N ALA A 10 -7.07 14.02 14.94
CA ALA A 10 -8.11 14.37 13.97
C ALA A 10 -9.44 14.69 14.65
N GLY A 11 -9.75 14.00 15.76
CA GLY A 11 -10.98 14.20 16.52
C GLY A 11 -12.22 14.05 15.64
N ASN A 12 -13.06 15.10 15.60
CA ASN A 12 -14.23 15.24 14.72
C ASN A 12 -14.12 16.51 13.85
N SER A 13 -12.90 16.88 13.44
CA SER A 13 -12.65 18.08 12.65
C SER A 13 -13.09 17.90 11.19
N SER A 14 -13.50 18.99 10.53
CA SER A 14 -13.73 18.97 9.07
C SER A 14 -12.43 19.08 8.25
N SER A 15 -11.28 19.14 8.92
CA SER A 15 -9.96 19.18 8.29
C SER A 15 -8.89 18.47 9.11
N LEU A 16 -7.92 17.89 8.40
CA LEU A 16 -6.71 17.32 8.98
C LEU A 16 -5.54 18.26 8.78
N TYR A 17 -4.77 18.48 9.85
CA TYR A 17 -3.57 19.29 9.80
C TYR A 17 -2.33 18.40 9.70
N VAL A 18 -1.56 18.57 8.62
CA VAL A 18 -0.48 17.65 8.24
C VAL A 18 0.78 18.43 7.91
N ASP A 19 1.90 18.05 8.52
CA ASP A 19 3.25 18.41 8.08
C ASP A 19 3.64 17.52 6.90
N VAL A 20 3.51 18.07 5.69
CA VAL A 20 3.69 17.36 4.44
C VAL A 20 5.15 17.36 4.02
N ASN A 21 5.76 16.17 3.99
CA ASN A 21 7.16 15.98 3.62
C ASN A 21 7.34 15.08 2.39
N GLY A 22 6.25 14.79 1.67
CA GLY A 22 6.29 13.88 0.53
C GLY A 22 4.97 13.82 -0.23
N GLY A 23 4.99 13.10 -1.35
CA GLY A 23 3.81 12.94 -2.19
C GLY A 23 4.13 12.34 -3.54
N ASN A 24 3.11 12.23 -4.38
CA ASN A 24 3.33 11.95 -5.81
C ASN A 24 3.81 13.22 -6.54
N LYS A 25 4.39 13.07 -7.73
CA LYS A 25 4.96 14.18 -8.52
C LYS A 25 4.02 15.40 -8.66
N PRO A 26 2.71 15.25 -8.95
CA PRO A 26 1.80 16.39 -8.97
C PRO A 26 1.66 17.10 -7.62
N ALA A 27 1.52 16.37 -6.52
CA ALA A 27 1.44 16.96 -5.18
C ALA A 27 2.71 17.74 -4.82
N LEU A 28 3.88 17.14 -5.03
CA LEU A 28 5.17 17.79 -4.75
C LEU A 28 5.36 19.07 -5.56
N ARG A 29 4.96 19.09 -6.83
CA ARG A 29 4.99 20.31 -7.64
C ARG A 29 4.10 21.42 -7.08
N LYS A 30 2.93 21.08 -6.52
CA LYS A 30 1.99 22.04 -5.96
C LYS A 30 2.46 22.62 -4.61
N LEU A 31 3.36 21.93 -3.91
CA LEU A 31 3.97 22.39 -2.66
C LEU A 31 5.18 23.30 -2.85
N LEU A 32 5.74 23.43 -4.07
CA LEU A 32 6.90 24.28 -4.29
C LEU A 32 6.58 25.74 -3.94
N GLY A 33 7.36 26.30 -3.00
CA GLY A 33 7.17 27.67 -2.51
C GLY A 33 6.01 27.85 -1.53
N GLN A 34 5.41 26.75 -1.05
CA GLN A 34 4.36 26.75 -0.03
C GLN A 34 4.94 26.28 1.31
N SER A 35 4.15 26.44 2.38
CA SER A 35 4.43 25.81 3.68
C SER A 35 4.41 24.28 3.57
N ASP A 36 5.14 23.56 4.42
CA ASP A 36 4.97 22.10 4.54
C ASP A 36 3.72 21.76 5.35
N ASN A 37 3.31 22.65 6.27
CA ASN A 37 2.10 22.49 7.05
C ASN A 37 0.87 22.83 6.22
N GLN A 38 0.01 21.85 5.98
CA GLN A 38 -1.18 21.95 5.13
C GLN A 38 -2.44 21.43 5.82
N TYR A 39 -3.58 21.99 5.41
CA TYR A 39 -4.91 21.62 5.90
C TYR A 39 -5.68 20.91 4.80
N PHE A 40 -6.06 19.66 5.02
CA PHE A 40 -6.87 18.89 4.07
C PHE A 40 -8.28 18.74 4.58
N ALA A 41 -9.27 19.16 3.79
CA ALA A 41 -10.67 18.93 4.10
C ALA A 41 -10.96 17.43 4.18
N VAL A 42 -11.82 17.05 5.12
CA VAL A 42 -12.37 15.70 5.28
C VAL A 42 -13.86 15.78 5.54
N GLY A 43 -14.57 14.68 5.35
CA GLY A 43 -16.01 14.63 5.57
C GLY A 43 -16.56 13.21 5.54
N SER A 44 -17.88 13.08 5.47
CA SER A 44 -18.58 11.78 5.54
C SER A 44 -18.19 10.79 4.45
N GLY A 45 -17.68 11.26 3.30
CA GLY A 45 -17.15 10.42 2.23
C GLY A 45 -15.68 10.02 2.40
N THR A 46 -14.97 10.55 3.39
CA THR A 46 -13.56 10.25 3.63
C THR A 46 -13.41 8.87 4.29
N GLN A 47 -12.64 8.00 3.66
CA GLN A 47 -12.28 6.70 4.26
C GLN A 47 -10.99 6.82 5.08
N TYR A 48 -11.04 6.39 6.33
CA TYR A 48 -9.87 6.36 7.21
C TYR A 48 -9.35 4.93 7.35
N LEU A 49 -8.07 4.73 7.02
CA LEU A 49 -7.39 3.44 7.15
C LEU A 49 -6.28 3.55 8.18
N ARG A 50 -6.26 2.67 9.16
CA ARG A 50 -5.12 2.50 10.07
C ARG A 50 -4.36 1.23 9.71
N TRP A 51 -3.05 1.37 9.52
CA TRP A 51 -2.15 0.26 9.28
C TRP A 51 -1.43 -0.10 10.57
N SER A 52 -1.71 -1.28 11.11
CA SER A 52 -1.02 -1.84 12.29
C SER A 52 -0.40 -3.17 11.91
N HIS A 53 0.90 -3.32 12.15
CA HIS A 53 1.64 -4.56 11.83
C HIS A 53 1.45 -5.03 10.37
N GLY A 54 1.26 -4.09 9.43
CA GLY A 54 1.02 -4.38 8.02
C GLY A 54 -0.42 -4.78 7.67
N VAL A 55 -1.32 -4.82 8.64
CA VAL A 55 -2.76 -5.05 8.44
C VAL A 55 -3.48 -3.70 8.35
N PRO A 56 -4.22 -3.44 7.26
CA PRO A 56 -5.10 -2.28 7.18
C PRO A 56 -6.44 -2.55 7.84
N THR A 57 -6.98 -1.55 8.52
CA THR A 57 -8.31 -1.59 9.12
C THR A 57 -9.01 -0.27 8.86
N VAL A 58 -10.28 -0.32 8.44
CA VAL A 58 -11.12 0.89 8.35
C VAL A 58 -11.47 1.31 9.78
N VAL A 59 -11.22 2.57 10.11
CA VAL A 59 -11.44 3.13 11.45
C VAL A 59 -12.28 4.41 11.38
N ALA A 60 -12.80 4.85 12.51
CA ALA A 60 -13.34 6.20 12.62
C ALA A 60 -12.21 7.24 12.66
N GLU A 61 -12.49 8.46 12.21
CA GLU A 61 -11.55 9.59 12.20
C GLU A 61 -10.82 9.79 13.54
N ALA A 62 -11.56 9.71 14.64
CA ALA A 62 -11.02 9.87 16.00
C ALA A 62 -9.91 8.88 16.37
N ASN A 63 -9.63 7.87 15.54
CA ASN A 63 -8.52 6.92 15.74
C ASN A 63 -7.21 7.37 15.06
N LEU A 64 -7.21 8.47 14.32
CA LEU A 64 -5.99 9.08 13.78
C LEU A 64 -5.34 9.94 14.86
N VAL A 65 -4.07 9.65 15.14
CA VAL A 65 -3.35 10.25 16.27
C VAL A 65 -2.27 11.22 15.80
N ALA A 66 -2.10 12.32 16.51
CA ALA A 66 -1.01 13.27 16.29
C ALA A 66 0.36 12.56 16.30
N GLY A 67 1.25 12.98 15.41
CA GLY A 67 2.57 12.39 15.21
C GLY A 67 2.58 11.18 14.27
N ASP A 68 1.42 10.60 13.96
CA ASP A 68 1.34 9.46 13.04
C ASP A 68 1.61 9.87 11.60
N ILE A 69 2.27 8.97 10.87
CA ILE A 69 2.59 9.17 9.46
C ILE A 69 1.35 8.87 8.65
N VAL A 70 0.89 9.87 7.91
CA VAL A 70 -0.33 9.79 7.13
C VAL A 70 -0.06 9.94 5.63
N SER A 71 -0.85 9.24 4.83
CA SER A 71 -0.99 9.49 3.40
C SER A 71 -2.40 10.01 3.12
N VAL A 72 -2.50 11.24 2.62
CA VAL A 72 -3.77 11.88 2.25
C VAL A 72 -3.98 11.78 0.74
N GLN A 73 -5.05 11.12 0.34
CA GLN A 73 -5.46 10.98 -1.05
C GLN A 73 -6.65 11.89 -1.34
N VAL A 74 -6.37 12.95 -2.10
CA VAL A 74 -7.39 13.84 -2.65
C VAL A 74 -7.59 13.54 -4.14
N ARG A 75 -8.85 13.52 -4.58
CA ARG A 75 -9.26 13.40 -5.99
C ARG A 75 -9.78 14.75 -6.49
N ALA A 76 -8.87 15.67 -6.78
CA ALA A 76 -9.20 16.98 -7.34
C ALA A 76 -9.21 16.96 -8.87
N VAL A 77 -9.88 17.93 -9.47
CA VAL A 77 -9.87 18.14 -10.93
C VAL A 77 -8.46 18.38 -11.47
N HIS A 78 -8.24 18.04 -12.73
CA HIS A 78 -6.95 18.29 -13.37
C HIS A 78 -6.62 19.79 -13.37
N GLY A 79 -5.37 20.14 -13.09
CA GLY A 79 -4.92 21.53 -13.05
C GLY A 79 -5.19 22.29 -11.73
N ALA A 80 -6.00 21.73 -10.81
CA ALA A 80 -6.39 22.39 -9.55
C ALA A 80 -5.19 23.01 -8.79
N SER A 81 -5.40 24.19 -8.21
CA SER A 81 -4.42 24.83 -7.31
C SER A 81 -4.27 24.05 -6.00
N LEU A 82 -3.22 24.33 -5.23
CA LEU A 82 -3.05 23.68 -3.93
C LEU A 82 -4.24 23.95 -3.00
N ALA A 83 -4.68 25.21 -2.91
CA ALA A 83 -5.85 25.58 -2.11
C ALA A 83 -7.15 24.87 -2.55
N GLN A 84 -7.36 24.67 -3.85
CA GLN A 84 -8.52 23.90 -4.35
C GLN A 84 -8.41 22.42 -3.99
N ILE A 85 -7.20 21.86 -4.00
CA ILE A 85 -6.95 20.48 -3.59
C ILE A 85 -7.22 20.34 -2.09
N GLU A 86 -6.77 21.27 -1.27
CA GLU A 86 -6.96 21.29 0.18
C GLU A 86 -8.43 21.48 0.58
N ALA A 87 -9.19 22.26 -0.18
CA ALA A 87 -10.64 22.41 0.01
C ALA A 87 -11.45 21.20 -0.49
N THR A 88 -10.87 20.34 -1.33
CA THR A 88 -11.54 19.12 -1.79
C THR A 88 -11.41 18.04 -0.73
N ALA A 89 -12.55 17.56 -0.21
CA ALA A 89 -12.57 16.50 0.79
C ALA A 89 -11.72 15.31 0.34
N ALA A 90 -10.82 14.86 1.23
CA ALA A 90 -9.96 13.73 0.96
C ALA A 90 -10.82 12.49 0.71
N ALA A 91 -10.55 11.76 -0.36
CA ALA A 91 -11.18 10.48 -0.62
C ALA A 91 -10.72 9.44 0.42
N ARG A 92 -9.47 9.56 0.88
CA ARG A 92 -8.89 8.63 1.85
C ARG A 92 -7.75 9.24 2.64
N VAL A 93 -7.65 8.82 3.90
CA VAL A 93 -6.52 9.09 4.77
C VAL A 93 -6.01 7.75 5.30
N SER A 94 -4.72 7.47 5.11
CA SER A 94 -4.10 6.25 5.59
C SER A 94 -3.03 6.56 6.61
N ASP A 95 -3.28 6.15 7.85
CA ASP A 95 -2.39 6.24 9.00
C ASP A 95 -1.50 5.00 9.08
N ARG A 96 -0.20 5.22 9.25
CA ARG A 96 0.84 4.19 9.31
C ARG A 96 1.55 4.13 10.68
N GLY A 97 1.00 4.81 11.69
CA GLY A 97 1.58 4.95 13.02
C GLY A 97 2.75 5.94 13.08
N PRO A 98 3.41 6.05 14.24
CA PRO A 98 4.33 7.16 14.53
C PRO A 98 5.72 6.96 13.90
N THR A 99 6.04 5.74 13.49
CA THR A 99 7.37 5.39 12.99
C THR A 99 7.30 4.75 11.60
N ARG A 100 8.16 5.24 10.69
CA ARG A 100 8.44 4.53 9.44
C ARG A 100 9.30 3.32 9.80
N GLY A 101 8.68 2.18 10.09
CA GLY A 101 9.42 0.95 10.38
C GLY A 101 10.46 0.68 9.29
N ARG A 102 11.73 0.52 9.66
CA ARG A 102 12.78 0.05 8.74
C ARG A 102 12.76 -1.46 8.74
N ALA A 103 12.32 -2.06 7.63
CA ALA A 103 12.38 -3.51 7.49
C ALA A 103 13.85 -3.97 7.46
N GLY A 104 14.24 -4.87 8.37
CA GLY A 104 15.64 -5.34 8.50
C GLY A 104 16.17 -6.17 7.33
N LYS A 105 15.33 -6.50 6.34
CA LYS A 105 15.70 -7.22 5.12
C LYS A 105 15.14 -6.50 3.89
N PRO A 106 15.85 -6.55 2.74
CA PRO A 106 15.37 -5.92 1.52
C PRO A 106 14.04 -6.53 1.06
N LEU A 107 13.26 -5.73 0.34
CA LEU A 107 12.02 -6.19 -0.25
C LEU A 107 12.32 -6.95 -1.53
N TRP A 108 11.72 -8.11 -1.66
CA TRP A 108 11.53 -8.82 -2.93
C TRP A 108 10.06 -8.67 -3.29
N LEU A 109 9.77 -8.06 -4.44
CA LEU A 109 8.41 -7.85 -4.92
C LEU A 109 8.26 -8.57 -6.25
N PHE A 110 7.34 -9.53 -6.29
CA PHE A 110 6.90 -10.20 -7.51
C PHE A 110 5.44 -9.80 -7.77
N VAL A 111 5.09 -9.63 -9.04
CA VAL A 111 3.74 -9.33 -9.49
C VAL A 111 3.42 -10.21 -10.68
N GLY A 112 2.27 -10.85 -10.67
CA GLY A 112 1.90 -11.81 -11.70
C GLY A 112 0.44 -12.24 -11.63
N THR A 113 0.07 -13.19 -12.46
CA THR A 113 -1.28 -13.77 -12.48
C THR A 113 -1.31 -15.04 -11.65
N LEU A 114 -2.32 -15.24 -10.79
CA LEU A 114 -2.45 -16.47 -10.03
C LEU A 114 -2.79 -17.66 -10.94
N ASN A 115 -1.93 -18.68 -10.94
CA ASN A 115 -2.09 -19.86 -11.81
C ASN A 115 -2.99 -20.93 -11.18
N THR A 116 -2.87 -21.11 -9.86
CA THR A 116 -3.59 -22.16 -9.11
C THR A 116 -4.10 -21.61 -7.78
N PRO A 117 -5.19 -22.21 -7.22
CA PRO A 117 -5.67 -21.82 -5.91
C PRO A 117 -4.56 -21.94 -4.85
N ALA A 118 -4.48 -20.97 -3.95
CA ALA A 118 -3.51 -21.01 -2.86
C ALA A 118 -3.83 -22.19 -1.92
N ALA A 119 -2.91 -23.15 -1.79
CA ALA A 119 -3.09 -24.37 -1.02
C ALA A 119 -1.76 -24.89 -0.44
N GLY A 120 -1.81 -25.61 0.68
CA GLY A 120 -0.62 -26.26 1.26
C GLY A 120 0.53 -25.31 1.63
N GLY A 121 0.24 -24.04 1.96
CA GLY A 121 1.28 -23.05 2.27
C GLY A 121 2.04 -22.53 1.03
N LYS A 122 1.54 -22.84 -0.18
CA LYS A 122 2.15 -22.43 -1.45
C LYS A 122 1.12 -21.81 -2.37
N LEU A 123 1.58 -20.86 -3.19
CA LEU A 123 0.81 -20.34 -4.32
C LEU A 123 1.74 -20.15 -5.50
N THR A 124 1.21 -20.37 -6.70
CA THR A 124 1.98 -20.24 -7.94
C THR A 124 1.43 -19.09 -8.77
N ILE A 125 2.31 -18.20 -9.21
CA ILE A 125 1.96 -17.11 -10.12
C ILE A 125 2.77 -17.20 -11.41
N HIS A 126 2.18 -16.77 -12.50
CA HIS A 126 2.90 -16.39 -13.70
C HIS A 126 3.48 -14.98 -13.49
N VAL A 127 4.76 -14.87 -13.19
CA VAL A 127 5.46 -13.62 -12.89
C VAL A 127 5.53 -12.74 -14.14
N GLN A 128 5.01 -11.52 -14.03
CA GLN A 128 4.97 -10.53 -15.12
C GLN A 128 5.81 -9.28 -14.80
N SER A 129 5.98 -8.96 -13.51
CA SER A 129 6.69 -7.76 -13.07
C SER A 129 7.19 -7.92 -11.63
N GLY A 130 7.87 -6.90 -11.13
CA GLY A 130 8.46 -6.90 -9.81
C GLY A 130 9.40 -5.73 -9.57
N ASN A 131 10.03 -5.69 -8.40
CA ASN A 131 11.12 -4.76 -8.19
C ASN A 131 12.42 -5.28 -8.81
N TRP A 132 13.40 -4.38 -8.98
CA TRP A 132 14.68 -4.72 -9.62
C TRP A 132 15.38 -5.94 -8.98
N LEU A 133 15.32 -6.09 -7.66
CA LEU A 133 15.96 -7.22 -6.96
C LEU A 133 15.33 -8.55 -7.37
N ALA A 134 14.00 -8.62 -7.36
CA ALA A 134 13.25 -9.79 -7.79
C ALA A 134 13.47 -10.09 -9.28
N LEU A 135 13.27 -9.09 -10.15
CA LEU A 135 13.37 -9.28 -11.60
C LEU A 135 14.78 -9.65 -12.06
N ARG A 136 15.83 -9.10 -11.44
CA ARG A 136 17.21 -9.51 -11.73
C ARG A 136 17.45 -10.99 -11.42
N LYS A 137 16.77 -11.54 -10.41
CA LYS A 137 16.91 -12.92 -9.96
C LYS A 137 16.06 -13.91 -10.76
N MET A 138 15.07 -13.40 -11.51
CA MET A 138 14.27 -14.16 -12.48
C MET A 138 15.00 -14.39 -13.81
N LEU A 139 16.13 -13.73 -14.09
CA LEU A 139 16.83 -13.88 -15.37
C LEU A 139 17.29 -15.33 -15.56
N GLY A 140 16.80 -15.96 -16.64
CA GLY A 140 17.06 -17.37 -16.95
C GLY A 140 16.24 -18.37 -16.14
N GLN A 141 15.25 -17.91 -15.36
CA GLN A 141 14.31 -18.75 -14.62
C GLN A 141 12.97 -18.86 -15.38
N PRO A 142 12.15 -19.89 -15.10
CA PRO A 142 10.76 -19.94 -15.54
C PRO A 142 9.96 -18.71 -15.08
N LEU A 143 8.84 -18.42 -15.76
CA LEU A 143 7.94 -17.35 -15.32
C LEU A 143 6.89 -17.86 -14.33
N ASP A 144 6.57 -19.16 -14.35
CA ASP A 144 5.65 -19.75 -13.39
C ASP A 144 6.41 -20.18 -12.13
N GLU A 145 6.30 -19.36 -11.08
CA GLU A 145 7.06 -19.53 -9.84
C GLU A 145 6.16 -19.74 -8.63
N SER A 146 6.63 -20.55 -7.68
CA SER A 146 5.85 -20.98 -6.52
C SER A 146 6.42 -20.44 -5.20
N PHE A 147 5.61 -19.66 -4.50
CA PHE A 147 6.03 -18.92 -3.31
C PHE A 147 5.38 -19.47 -2.03
N SER A 148 6.15 -19.51 -0.94
CA SER A 148 5.66 -19.85 0.40
C SER A 148 4.80 -18.76 1.01
N TYR A 149 3.75 -19.18 1.72
CA TYR A 149 3.05 -18.38 2.72
C TYR A 149 2.86 -19.20 4.00
N GLY A 150 2.57 -18.53 5.10
CA GLY A 150 2.28 -19.18 6.38
C GLY A 150 1.34 -18.38 7.25
N ASN A 151 1.22 -18.75 8.52
CA ASN A 151 0.22 -18.18 9.45
C ASN A 151 0.38 -16.67 9.71
N ARG A 152 1.56 -16.10 9.41
CA ARG A 152 1.85 -14.66 9.55
C ARG A 152 1.73 -13.90 8.24
N THR A 153 1.42 -14.58 7.14
CA THR A 153 1.26 -13.94 5.84
C THR A 153 -0.09 -13.25 5.78
N ILE A 154 -0.07 -11.95 5.47
CA ILE A 154 -1.29 -11.15 5.37
C ILE A 154 -1.77 -11.20 3.92
N PHE A 155 -2.98 -11.72 3.72
CA PHE A 155 -3.64 -11.73 2.43
C PHE A 155 -4.56 -10.52 2.32
N ILE A 156 -4.42 -9.75 1.24
CA ILE A 156 -5.17 -8.51 1.02
C ILE A 156 -5.89 -8.60 -0.30
N LEU A 157 -7.17 -8.23 -0.30
CA LEU A 157 -7.96 -7.99 -1.51
C LEU A 157 -8.34 -6.52 -1.55
N TRP A 158 -8.00 -5.83 -2.63
CA TRP A 158 -8.41 -4.44 -2.82
C TRP A 158 -9.80 -4.39 -3.46
N ARG A 159 -10.77 -3.75 -2.81
CA ARG A 159 -12.13 -3.55 -3.32
C ARG A 159 -12.51 -2.08 -3.25
N SER A 160 -12.80 -1.46 -4.38
CA SER A 160 -13.06 -0.02 -4.47
C SER A 160 -11.92 0.79 -3.82
N GLY A 161 -10.69 0.34 -4.05
CA GLY A 161 -9.49 0.82 -3.40
C GLY A 161 -9.37 0.54 -1.89
N VAL A 162 -10.29 -0.14 -1.21
CA VAL A 162 -10.16 -0.49 0.22
C VAL A 162 -9.43 -1.84 0.34
N PRO A 163 -8.29 -1.90 1.03
CA PRO A 163 -7.63 -3.17 1.28
C PRO A 163 -8.37 -3.92 2.40
N THR A 164 -8.85 -5.11 2.08
CA THR A 164 -9.56 -5.99 3.02
C THR A 164 -8.71 -7.21 3.27
N VAL A 165 -8.52 -7.59 4.54
CA VAL A 165 -7.85 -8.85 4.87
C VAL A 165 -8.77 -10.02 4.52
N ILE A 166 -8.22 -11.01 3.82
CA ILE A 166 -8.94 -12.20 3.37
C ILE A 166 -8.19 -13.47 3.78
N SER A 167 -8.82 -14.64 3.61
CA SER A 167 -8.11 -15.92 3.66
C SER A 167 -7.47 -16.25 2.31
N PRO A 168 -6.44 -17.13 2.27
CA PRO A 168 -5.83 -17.58 1.01
C PRO A 168 -6.85 -18.17 0.02
N SER A 169 -7.87 -18.87 0.54
CA SER A 169 -8.94 -19.49 -0.25
C SER A 169 -9.86 -18.51 -0.97
N GLN A 170 -9.80 -17.21 -0.63
CA GLN A 170 -10.59 -16.16 -1.28
C GLN A 170 -9.87 -15.54 -2.48
N LEU A 171 -8.60 -15.87 -2.72
CA LEU A 171 -7.90 -15.53 -3.96
C LEU A 171 -8.44 -16.38 -5.11
N LYS A 172 -8.63 -15.77 -6.28
CA LYS A 172 -9.12 -16.48 -7.47
C LYS A 172 -8.01 -16.64 -8.50
N VAL A 173 -8.02 -17.81 -9.15
CA VAL A 173 -7.15 -18.05 -10.31
C VAL A 173 -7.45 -17.01 -11.38
N GLY A 174 -6.40 -16.46 -11.99
CA GLY A 174 -6.50 -15.34 -12.92
C GLY A 174 -6.37 -13.95 -12.29
N ASP A 175 -6.44 -13.84 -10.96
CA ASP A 175 -6.25 -12.56 -10.27
C ASP A 175 -4.81 -12.04 -10.42
N ARG A 176 -4.64 -10.71 -10.42
CA ARG A 176 -3.33 -10.08 -10.48
C ARG A 176 -2.76 -9.91 -9.08
N ILE A 177 -1.87 -10.81 -8.69
CA ILE A 177 -1.32 -10.88 -7.35
C ILE A 177 0.04 -10.19 -7.25
N SER A 178 0.27 -9.50 -6.14
CA SER A 178 1.60 -9.10 -5.68
C SER A 178 2.04 -9.94 -4.49
N ILE A 179 3.31 -10.34 -4.49
CA ILE A 179 3.92 -11.14 -3.43
C ILE A 179 5.11 -10.35 -2.89
N ARG A 180 5.11 -10.13 -1.57
CA ARG A 180 6.17 -9.40 -0.87
C ARG A 180 6.92 -10.34 0.07
N ILE A 181 8.21 -10.52 -0.19
CA ILE A 181 9.11 -11.33 0.63
C ILE A 181 10.20 -10.45 1.24
N ARG A 182 10.59 -10.77 2.48
CA ARG A 182 11.70 -10.14 3.19
C ARG A 182 12.81 -11.15 3.41
N ALA A 183 13.73 -11.22 2.45
CA ALA A 183 14.85 -12.17 2.43
C ALA A 183 16.19 -11.45 2.19
N PRO A 184 17.34 -12.01 2.63
CA PRO A 184 18.65 -11.45 2.34
C PRO A 184 18.90 -11.26 0.84
N ARG A 185 19.65 -10.22 0.47
CA ARG A 185 19.90 -9.87 -0.95
C ARG A 185 20.66 -10.96 -1.72
N TRP A 186 21.51 -11.71 -1.03
CA TRP A 186 22.36 -12.75 -1.63
C TRP A 186 21.63 -14.07 -1.87
N TYR A 187 20.39 -14.24 -1.41
CA TYR A 187 19.62 -15.44 -1.68
C TYR A 187 19.44 -15.67 -3.19
N THR A 188 19.36 -16.94 -3.60
CA THR A 188 18.86 -17.32 -4.91
C THR A 188 17.34 -17.11 -4.98
N LEU A 189 16.76 -17.19 -6.18
CA LEU A 189 15.31 -17.13 -6.35
C LEU A 189 14.63 -18.24 -5.53
N GLN A 190 15.09 -19.48 -5.69
CA GLN A 190 14.55 -20.65 -4.99
C GLN A 190 14.62 -20.52 -3.47
N GLN A 191 15.71 -19.94 -2.94
CA GLN A 191 15.84 -19.68 -1.50
C GLN A 191 14.84 -18.61 -1.03
N ALA A 192 14.61 -17.56 -1.83
CA ALA A 192 13.65 -16.52 -1.51
C ALA A 192 12.21 -17.06 -1.55
N GLU A 193 11.86 -17.93 -2.48
CA GLU A 193 10.56 -18.59 -2.61
C GLU A 193 10.18 -19.47 -1.42
N GLN A 194 11.18 -20.01 -0.71
CA GLN A 194 10.91 -20.77 0.51
C GLN A 194 10.62 -19.88 1.72
N VAL A 195 11.01 -18.60 1.69
CA VAL A 195 10.71 -17.66 2.79
C VAL A 195 9.24 -17.28 2.72
N PRO A 196 8.45 -17.50 3.80
CA PRO A 196 7.04 -17.10 3.81
C PRO A 196 6.87 -15.61 3.49
N ALA A 197 6.01 -15.31 2.52
CA ALA A 197 5.68 -13.94 2.16
C ALA A 197 5.11 -13.17 3.36
N THR A 198 5.44 -11.89 3.48
CA THR A 198 4.85 -11.02 4.50
C THR A 198 3.46 -10.58 4.08
N HIS A 199 3.29 -10.31 2.78
CA HIS A 199 2.04 -9.87 2.17
C HIS A 199 1.83 -10.55 0.83
N ILE A 200 0.60 -10.97 0.60
CA ILE A 200 0.10 -11.40 -0.71
C ILE A 200 -1.16 -10.59 -0.98
N GLY A 201 -1.15 -9.79 -2.05
CA GLY A 201 -2.23 -8.87 -2.34
C GLY A 201 -2.77 -9.05 -3.74
N ASP A 202 -4.07 -9.29 -3.88
CA ASP A 202 -4.76 -9.13 -5.15
C ASP A 202 -4.96 -7.64 -5.44
N HIS A 203 -4.40 -7.18 -6.56
CA HIS A 203 -4.61 -5.83 -7.03
C HIS A 203 -5.95 -5.76 -7.75
N GLU A 204 -6.74 -4.74 -7.42
CA GLU A 204 -7.90 -4.35 -8.24
C GLU A 204 -7.49 -4.41 -9.72
N PRO A 205 -8.21 -5.15 -10.59
CA PRO A 205 -7.93 -5.08 -12.02
C PRO A 205 -7.92 -3.59 -12.36
N HIS A 206 -6.87 -3.15 -13.07
CA HIS A 206 -6.84 -1.79 -13.58
C HIS A 206 -8.19 -1.57 -14.28
N ALA A 207 -9.03 -0.70 -13.71
CA ALA A 207 -10.07 -0.10 -14.51
C ALA A 207 -9.32 0.47 -15.73
N PRO A 208 -9.64 0.06 -16.97
CA PRO A 208 -9.04 0.68 -18.13
C PRO A 208 -9.21 2.19 -17.99
N ALA A 209 -8.13 2.91 -18.27
CA ALA A 209 -8.06 4.36 -18.24
C ALA A 209 -9.14 5.00 -19.13
#